data_AF-A0A9W8LW87-F1
#
_entry.id   AF-A0A9W8LW87-F1
#
_cell.length_a   1.000
_cell.length_b   1.000
_cell.length_c   1.000
_cell.angle_alpha   90.00
_cell.angle_beta   90.00
_cell.angle_gamma   90.00
#
_symmetry.space_group_name_H-M   'P 1'
#
loop_
_entity.id
_entity.type
_entity.pdbx_description
1 polymer ?
#
loop_
_entity_poly.entity_id
_entity_poly.type
_entity_poly.pdbx_seq_one_letter_code
_entity_poly.pdbx_strand_id
1 'polypeptide(L)'
;TETAYRRVVADHLRASAFLISEGVRPATTGRGYVLRRIIRRAFRAGRQLGIRGSVLPALYPSLLAAMGTAYPELIERQELISSTLQLEEEVFSKTLDRGLALLESIFAHASDGKVISGTDAYALYDTHGFPVDLTEIIARDHGWTVDIAEFERIQAQNRQRNKATWKSGKKARPIDSEIDSKLAEWQAAGVRSRFCGYDVDPEQKTMSISSRIVAFSPLTNGDGLMVIDPCPFYAQGGGQEPDAGSVTVHGGNQSRSTLAVTRAVAIPGGQAAALVVADADDGEQLLAAGNAVTASIDMARRRGCAVHHTATHLLHAALRQVLGANARQAGSLVRANGLRFDFTSPAALTADQLRKVEQLVNCTALADEQVVTTEMTLDAARSRGALALFGEKYSSENVRVVGVTDISLEL
;
A
#
# COMPACT_ATOMS: atom_id res chain seq x y z
N THR A 1 20.18 -27.32 32.44
CA THR A 1 20.01 -26.28 31.40
C THR A 1 20.03 -26.89 30.01
N GLU A 2 21.04 -27.70 29.66
CA GLU A 2 21.16 -28.33 28.34
C GLU A 2 19.96 -29.20 27.93
N THR A 3 19.44 -30.04 28.84
CA THR A 3 18.23 -30.85 28.61
C THR A 3 16.99 -30.02 28.33
N ALA A 4 16.89 -28.81 28.90
CA ALA A 4 15.76 -27.91 28.67
C ALA A 4 15.82 -27.32 27.26
N TYR A 5 17.00 -26.86 26.82
CA TYR A 5 17.19 -26.35 25.46
C TYR A 5 16.94 -27.42 24.39
N ARG A 6 17.41 -28.65 24.59
CA ARG A 6 17.12 -29.77 23.66
C ARG A 6 15.62 -30.02 23.50
N ARG A 7 14.85 -29.96 24.59
CA ARG A 7 13.37 -30.09 24.55
C ARG A 7 12.71 -28.94 23.81
N VAL A 8 13.16 -27.69 24.05
CA VAL A 8 12.64 -26.51 23.35
C VAL A 8 12.87 -26.63 21.84
N VAL A 9 14.08 -26.99 21.42
CA VAL A 9 14.41 -27.18 20.00
C VAL A 9 13.50 -28.25 19.37
N ALA A 10 13.40 -29.42 20.00
CA ALA A 10 12.62 -30.53 19.45
C ALA A 10 11.12 -30.20 19.34
N ASP A 11 10.51 -29.64 20.40
CA ASP A 11 9.09 -29.35 20.40
C ASP A 11 8.73 -28.21 19.44
N HIS A 12 9.54 -27.16 19.38
CA HIS A 12 9.30 -26.04 18.49
C HIS A 12 9.62 -26.36 17.03
N LEU A 13 10.61 -27.22 16.74
CA LEU A 13 10.83 -27.76 15.39
C LEU A 13 9.59 -28.53 14.92
N ARG A 14 9.07 -29.42 15.77
CA ARG A 14 7.85 -30.18 15.49
C ARG A 14 6.67 -29.25 15.21
N ALA A 15 6.37 -28.33 16.12
CA ALA A 15 5.26 -27.38 15.95
C ALA A 15 5.42 -26.53 14.67
N SER A 16 6.63 -26.06 14.37
CA SER A 16 6.90 -25.26 13.18
C SER A 16 6.67 -26.06 11.90
N ALA A 17 7.15 -27.32 11.85
CA ALA A 17 6.98 -28.20 10.70
C ALA A 17 5.50 -28.46 10.40
N PHE A 18 4.70 -28.79 11.41
CA PHE A 18 3.25 -29.00 11.23
C PHE A 18 2.55 -27.74 10.74
N LEU A 19 2.79 -26.58 11.37
CA LEU A 19 2.19 -25.31 10.94
C LEU A 19 2.53 -24.99 9.48
N ILE A 20 3.79 -25.19 9.06
CA ILE A 20 4.20 -24.94 7.68
C ILE A 20 3.56 -25.94 6.72
N SER A 21 3.44 -27.22 7.12
CA SER A 21 2.76 -28.25 6.33
C SER A 21 1.28 -27.93 6.05
N GLU A 22 0.61 -27.28 7.01
CA GLU A 22 -0.77 -26.78 6.90
C GLU A 22 -0.89 -25.44 6.14
N GLY A 23 0.22 -24.93 5.60
CA GLY A 23 0.26 -23.72 4.78
C GLY A 23 0.41 -22.41 5.57
N VAL A 24 0.68 -22.47 6.88
CA VAL A 24 1.01 -21.28 7.66
C VAL A 24 2.41 -20.80 7.26
N ARG A 25 2.52 -19.54 6.85
CA ARG A 25 3.80 -18.92 6.49
C ARG A 25 4.22 -17.88 7.53
N PRO A 26 5.53 -17.71 7.79
CA PRO A 26 6.01 -16.65 8.67
C PRO A 26 5.49 -15.27 8.23
N ALA A 27 4.97 -14.50 9.17
CA ALA A 27 4.38 -13.19 8.92
C ALA A 27 4.59 -12.25 10.11
N THR A 28 4.24 -10.97 9.95
CA THR A 28 4.32 -9.97 11.02
C THR A 28 3.09 -9.97 11.93
N THR A 29 1.97 -10.59 11.51
CA THR A 29 0.73 -10.67 12.30
C THR A 29 0.08 -12.06 12.23
N GLY A 30 -0.91 -12.30 13.10
CA GLY A 30 -1.74 -13.51 13.07
C GLY A 30 -0.96 -14.81 13.30
N ARG A 31 -1.40 -15.90 12.66
CA ARG A 31 -0.78 -17.23 12.81
C ARG A 31 0.68 -17.26 12.35
N GLY A 32 1.02 -16.49 11.31
CA GLY A 32 2.38 -16.39 10.81
C GLY A 32 3.35 -15.71 11.77
N TYR A 33 2.86 -14.77 12.59
CA TYR A 33 3.66 -14.18 13.68
C TYR A 33 3.99 -15.21 14.76
N VAL A 34 3.01 -16.04 15.13
CA VAL A 34 3.21 -17.13 16.10
C VAL A 34 4.23 -18.14 15.58
N LEU A 35 4.11 -18.57 14.32
CA LEU A 35 5.09 -19.46 13.68
C LEU A 35 6.51 -18.88 13.74
N ARG A 36 6.67 -17.61 13.32
CA ARG A 36 7.97 -16.92 13.38
C ARG A 36 8.54 -16.90 14.79
N ARG A 37 7.72 -16.66 15.81
CA ARG A 37 8.14 -16.67 17.22
C ARG A 37 8.65 -18.04 17.67
N ILE A 38 7.97 -19.12 17.30
CA ILE A 38 8.34 -20.51 17.65
C ILE A 38 9.68 -20.88 16.99
N ILE A 39 9.85 -20.61 15.69
CA ILE A 39 11.09 -20.85 14.95
C ILE A 39 12.27 -20.13 15.62
N ARG A 40 12.12 -18.84 15.93
CA ARG A 40 13.21 -18.03 16.51
C ARG A 40 13.63 -18.50 17.90
N ARG A 41 12.67 -18.95 18.73
CA ARG A 41 12.94 -19.55 20.04
C ARG A 41 13.74 -20.84 19.93
N ALA A 42 13.35 -21.70 18.99
CA ALA A 42 14.05 -22.95 18.73
C ALA A 42 15.48 -22.69 18.22
N PHE A 43 15.64 -21.76 17.27
CA PHE A 43 16.95 -21.37 16.75
C PHE A 43 17.87 -20.84 17.87
N ARG A 44 17.37 -19.95 18.73
CA ARG A 44 18.14 -19.45 19.89
C ARG A 44 18.56 -20.58 20.83
N ALA A 45 17.64 -21.49 21.17
CA ALA A 45 17.96 -22.64 22.02
C ALA A 45 19.04 -23.52 21.38
N GLY A 46 19.01 -23.70 20.05
CA GLY A 46 20.08 -24.38 19.31
C GLY A 46 21.44 -23.66 19.41
N ARG A 47 21.45 -22.33 19.32
CA ARG A 47 22.68 -21.53 19.53
C ARG A 47 23.24 -21.68 20.94
N GLN A 48 22.38 -21.74 21.97
CA GLN A 48 22.78 -21.97 23.36
C GLN A 48 23.36 -23.37 23.60
N LEU A 49 23.04 -24.34 22.74
CA LEU A 49 23.66 -25.66 22.72
C LEU A 49 25.01 -25.69 21.96
N GLY A 50 25.49 -24.55 21.48
CA GLY A 50 26.75 -24.43 20.74
C GLY A 50 26.65 -24.78 19.25
N ILE A 51 25.43 -25.02 18.73
CA ILE A 51 25.24 -25.31 17.30
C ILE A 51 25.52 -24.03 16.50
N ARG A 52 26.41 -24.13 15.51
CA ARG A 52 26.75 -23.04 14.59
C ARG A 52 26.17 -23.32 13.21
N GLY A 53 25.66 -22.28 12.55
CA GLY A 53 25.03 -22.40 11.23
C GLY A 53 23.55 -22.76 11.33
N SER A 54 23.08 -23.60 10.43
CA SER A 54 21.67 -24.00 10.35
C SER A 54 21.33 -25.00 11.47
N VAL A 55 20.22 -24.75 12.18
CA VAL A 55 19.78 -25.58 13.31
C VAL A 55 18.58 -26.44 12.90
N LEU A 56 17.45 -25.81 12.59
CA LEU A 56 16.16 -26.44 12.36
C LEU A 56 16.11 -27.19 11.03
N PRO A 57 16.56 -26.62 9.88
CA PRO A 57 16.69 -27.38 8.64
C PRO A 57 17.57 -28.62 8.79
N ALA A 58 18.68 -28.51 9.52
CA ALA A 58 19.60 -29.63 9.77
C ALA A 58 18.98 -30.74 10.63
N LEU A 59 18.07 -30.38 11.54
CA LEU A 59 17.36 -31.33 12.41
C LEU A 59 16.07 -31.88 11.79
N TYR A 60 15.54 -31.24 10.75
CA TYR A 60 14.30 -31.65 10.09
C TYR A 60 14.31 -33.12 9.61
N PRO A 61 15.40 -33.67 9.03
CA PRO A 61 15.47 -35.08 8.67
C PRO A 61 15.26 -36.03 9.86
N SER A 62 15.69 -35.66 11.07
CA SER A 62 15.46 -36.46 12.27
C SER A 62 14.00 -36.43 12.70
N LEU A 63 13.31 -35.30 12.53
CA LEU A 63 11.87 -35.21 12.74
C LEU A 63 11.11 -36.10 11.74
N LEU A 64 11.50 -36.07 10.47
CA LEU A 64 10.92 -36.93 9.43
C LEU A 64 11.11 -38.42 9.75
N ALA A 65 12.31 -38.82 10.17
CA ALA A 65 12.56 -40.21 10.55
C ALA A 65 11.66 -40.67 11.73
N ALA A 66 11.37 -39.77 12.67
CA ALA A 66 10.55 -40.08 13.83
C ALA A 66 9.03 -40.07 13.56
N MET A 67 8.56 -39.19 12.65
CA MET A 67 7.13 -38.89 12.50
C MET A 67 6.58 -39.11 11.09
N GLY A 68 7.42 -39.12 10.05
CA GLY A 68 6.99 -39.10 8.65
C GLY A 68 6.10 -40.28 8.24
N THR A 69 6.27 -41.45 8.86
CA THR A 69 5.40 -42.62 8.60
C THR A 69 3.95 -42.39 9.03
N ALA A 70 3.74 -41.71 10.17
CA ALA A 70 2.41 -41.42 10.69
C ALA A 70 1.81 -40.13 10.10
N TYR A 71 2.67 -39.24 9.58
CA TYR A 71 2.30 -37.92 9.06
C TYR A 71 2.94 -37.70 7.68
N PRO A 72 2.40 -38.31 6.61
CA PRO A 72 2.97 -38.24 5.25
C PRO A 72 3.06 -36.81 4.70
N GLU A 73 2.22 -35.89 5.17
CA GLU A 73 2.21 -34.48 4.77
C GLU A 73 3.56 -33.78 5.07
N LEU A 74 4.30 -34.24 6.08
CA LEU A 74 5.64 -33.72 6.38
C LEU A 74 6.66 -34.13 5.31
N ILE A 75 6.50 -35.33 4.73
CA ILE A 75 7.33 -35.81 3.63
C ILE A 75 6.97 -35.05 2.34
N GLU A 76 5.68 -34.99 2.02
CA GLU A 76 5.18 -34.32 0.80
C GLU A 76 5.56 -32.83 0.76
N ARG A 77 5.61 -32.17 1.92
CA ARG A 77 5.93 -30.73 2.05
C ARG A 77 7.36 -30.47 2.50
N GLN A 78 8.25 -31.47 2.46
CA GLN A 78 9.62 -31.34 2.94
C GLN A 78 10.36 -30.13 2.38
N GLU A 79 10.32 -29.92 1.05
CA GLU A 79 11.03 -28.81 0.41
C GLU A 79 10.52 -27.45 0.90
N LEU A 80 9.20 -27.30 1.02
CA LEU A 80 8.57 -26.08 1.55
C LEU A 80 8.96 -25.84 3.01
N ILE A 81 8.95 -26.88 3.84
CA ILE A 81 9.27 -26.78 5.27
C ILE A 81 10.75 -26.42 5.45
N SER A 82 11.66 -27.16 4.82
CA SER A 82 13.10 -26.93 4.91
C SER A 82 13.48 -25.54 4.39
N SER A 83 12.97 -25.11 3.23
CA SER A 83 13.26 -23.78 2.69
C SER A 83 12.70 -22.66 3.56
N THR A 84 11.51 -22.83 4.14
CA THR A 84 10.92 -21.84 5.06
C THR A 84 11.71 -21.71 6.34
N LEU A 85 12.11 -22.83 6.96
CA LEU A 85 12.95 -22.85 8.15
C LEU A 85 14.30 -22.19 7.87
N GLN A 86 14.94 -22.53 6.75
CA GLN A 86 16.23 -21.98 6.37
C GLN A 86 16.16 -20.46 6.18
N LEU A 87 15.18 -19.98 5.41
CA LEU A 87 15.03 -18.55 5.14
C LEU A 87 14.78 -17.75 6.43
N GLU A 88 13.94 -18.24 7.34
CA GLU A 88 13.73 -17.57 8.62
C GLU A 88 14.97 -17.62 9.53
N GLU A 89 15.75 -18.71 9.53
CA GLU A 89 17.01 -18.77 10.27
C GLU A 89 18.07 -17.81 9.73
N GLU A 90 18.23 -17.73 8.42
CA GLU A 90 19.21 -16.84 7.78
C GLU A 90 18.88 -15.36 8.05
N VAL A 91 17.60 -15.01 7.91
CA VAL A 91 17.10 -13.66 8.25
C VAL A 91 17.31 -13.38 9.73
N PHE A 92 16.94 -14.33 10.60
CA PHE A 92 16.97 -14.10 12.03
C PHE A 92 18.38 -14.15 12.63
N SER A 93 19.32 -14.93 12.10
CA SER A 93 20.69 -15.02 12.65
C SER A 93 21.37 -13.66 12.67
N LYS A 94 21.21 -12.85 11.61
CA LYS A 94 21.77 -11.49 11.56
C LYS A 94 21.14 -10.57 12.60
N THR A 95 19.84 -10.70 12.83
CA THR A 95 19.11 -9.95 13.87
C THR A 95 19.50 -10.41 15.27
N LEU A 96 19.70 -11.72 15.47
CA LEU A 96 20.03 -12.31 16.76
C LEU A 96 21.40 -11.83 17.25
N ASP A 97 22.43 -11.89 16.41
CA ASP A 97 23.79 -11.50 16.79
C ASP A 97 23.86 -10.02 17.20
N ARG A 98 23.18 -9.14 16.42
CA ARG A 98 23.10 -7.70 16.74
C ARG A 98 22.30 -7.44 18.02
N GLY A 99 21.17 -8.10 18.18
CA GLY A 99 20.31 -7.92 19.36
C GLY A 99 20.98 -8.40 20.64
N LEU A 100 21.74 -9.51 20.59
CA LEU A 100 22.54 -9.97 21.71
C LEU A 100 23.62 -8.94 22.10
N ALA A 101 24.37 -8.40 21.13
CA ALA A 101 25.38 -7.37 21.41
C ALA A 101 24.78 -6.11 22.06
N LEU A 102 23.60 -5.67 21.59
CA LEU A 102 22.87 -4.54 22.18
C LEU A 102 22.39 -4.85 23.60
N LEU A 103 21.87 -6.06 23.84
CA LEU A 103 21.45 -6.49 25.18
C LEU A 103 22.62 -6.55 26.16
N GLU A 104 23.78 -7.07 25.75
CA GLU A 104 24.99 -7.04 26.58
C GLU A 104 25.40 -5.61 26.92
N SER A 105 25.30 -4.68 25.97
CA SER A 105 25.55 -3.26 26.22
C SER A 105 24.56 -2.69 27.25
N ILE A 106 23.26 -3.02 27.15
CA ILE A 106 22.25 -2.59 28.12
C ILE A 106 22.56 -3.17 29.51
N PHE A 107 22.93 -4.45 29.57
CA PHE A 107 23.30 -5.10 30.83
C PHE A 107 24.53 -4.46 31.48
N ALA A 108 25.51 -4.04 30.68
CA ALA A 108 26.74 -3.42 31.17
C ALA A 108 26.56 -1.98 31.66
N HIS A 109 25.56 -1.24 31.14
CA HIS A 109 25.39 0.19 31.41
C HIS A 109 24.24 0.53 32.39
N ALA A 110 23.49 -0.45 32.89
CA ALA A 110 22.40 -0.12 33.81
C ALA A 110 22.90 0.27 35.20
N SER A 111 22.54 1.49 35.60
CA SER A 111 22.72 2.04 36.94
C SER A 111 21.54 1.63 37.83
N ASP A 112 21.75 0.59 38.64
CA ASP A 112 20.84 0.02 39.65
C ASP A 112 19.44 -0.41 39.21
N GLY A 113 19.11 -1.67 39.50
CA GLY A 113 17.88 -2.35 39.10
C GLY A 113 18.08 -3.19 37.83
N LYS A 114 17.93 -4.51 37.97
CA LYS A 114 18.02 -5.46 36.85
C LYS A 114 16.74 -5.41 35.99
N VAL A 115 16.47 -4.25 35.39
CA VAL A 115 15.27 -4.00 34.59
C VAL A 115 15.68 -3.33 33.27
N ILE A 116 15.31 -3.93 32.15
CA ILE A 116 15.40 -3.32 30.82
C ILE A 116 14.21 -2.38 30.66
N SER A 117 14.46 -1.10 30.35
CA SER A 117 13.40 -0.11 30.14
C SER A 117 12.50 -0.49 28.96
N GLY A 118 11.24 -0.07 28.98
CA GLY A 118 10.33 -0.28 27.86
C GLY A 118 10.79 0.46 26.60
N THR A 119 11.52 1.57 26.78
CA THR A 119 12.15 2.34 25.70
C THR A 119 13.24 1.55 25.00
N ASP A 120 14.16 0.92 25.75
CA ASP A 120 15.23 0.09 25.17
C ASP A 120 14.67 -1.17 24.52
N ALA A 121 13.70 -1.83 25.18
CA ALA A 121 13.00 -2.98 24.61
C ALA A 121 12.26 -2.60 23.32
N TYR A 122 11.69 -1.39 23.25
CA TYR A 122 11.04 -0.88 22.05
C TYR A 122 12.03 -0.58 20.93
N ALA A 123 13.19 0.02 21.25
CA ALA A 123 14.25 0.27 20.27
C ALA A 123 14.80 -1.03 19.67
N LEU A 124 15.02 -2.06 20.52
CA LEU A 124 15.38 -3.41 20.07
C LEU A 124 14.35 -3.98 19.09
N TYR A 125 13.07 -3.83 19.40
CA TYR A 125 11.97 -4.32 18.57
C TYR A 125 11.80 -3.55 17.25
N ASP A 126 11.68 -2.22 17.31
CA ASP A 126 11.28 -1.38 16.17
C ASP A 126 12.46 -1.10 15.23
N THR A 127 13.61 -0.73 15.79
CA THR A 127 14.80 -0.35 15.01
C THR A 127 15.60 -1.56 14.55
N HIS A 128 15.74 -2.56 15.43
CA HIS A 128 16.63 -3.69 15.19
C HIS A 128 15.90 -5.00 14.86
N GLY A 129 14.56 -5.00 14.89
CA GLY A 129 13.73 -6.17 14.57
C GLY A 129 13.84 -7.30 15.60
N PHE A 130 14.39 -7.02 16.78
CA PHE A 130 14.66 -7.99 17.83
C PHE A 130 13.40 -8.22 18.69
N PRO A 131 12.81 -9.43 18.68
CA PRO A 131 11.53 -9.66 19.32
C PRO A 131 11.54 -9.40 20.83
N VAL A 132 10.55 -8.67 21.34
CA VAL A 132 10.38 -8.41 22.78
C VAL A 132 10.31 -9.70 23.59
N ASP A 133 9.71 -10.74 23.03
CA ASP A 133 9.57 -12.02 23.72
C ASP A 133 10.92 -12.75 23.87
N LEU A 134 11.88 -12.50 22.98
CA LEU A 134 13.25 -12.98 23.15
C LEU A 134 14.03 -12.11 24.13
N THR A 135 13.82 -10.79 24.10
CA THR A 135 14.35 -9.87 25.10
C THR A 135 13.97 -10.31 26.51
N GLU A 136 12.70 -10.64 26.75
CA GLU A 136 12.23 -11.16 28.04
C GLU A 136 12.89 -12.46 28.47
N ILE A 137 13.07 -13.41 27.54
CA ILE A 137 13.72 -14.68 27.90
C ILE A 137 15.20 -14.44 28.22
N ILE A 138 15.91 -13.65 27.41
CA ILE A 138 17.34 -13.35 27.64
C ILE A 138 17.53 -12.58 28.93
N ALA A 139 16.68 -11.59 29.20
CA ALA A 139 16.68 -10.85 30.45
C ALA A 139 16.53 -11.81 31.62
N ARG A 140 15.51 -12.69 31.59
CA ARG A 140 15.27 -13.67 32.65
C ARG A 140 16.48 -14.59 32.89
N ASP A 141 17.13 -15.05 31.82
CA ASP A 141 18.32 -15.90 31.91
C ASP A 141 19.50 -15.21 32.63
N HIS A 142 19.58 -13.87 32.56
CA HIS A 142 20.58 -13.05 33.26
C HIS A 142 20.09 -12.53 34.62
N GLY A 143 18.87 -12.91 35.04
CA GLY A 143 18.24 -12.42 36.27
C GLY A 143 17.68 -11.00 36.16
N TRP A 144 17.36 -10.54 34.95
CA TRP A 144 16.73 -9.26 34.64
C TRP A 144 15.25 -9.41 34.29
N THR A 145 14.51 -8.33 34.42
CA THR A 145 13.14 -8.19 33.91
C THR A 145 13.08 -7.14 32.80
N VAL A 146 11.95 -7.07 32.10
CA VAL A 146 11.69 -6.07 31.06
C VAL A 146 10.43 -5.32 31.46
N ASP A 147 10.43 -3.99 31.35
CA ASP A 147 9.21 -3.20 31.55
C ASP A 147 8.28 -3.33 30.32
N ILE A 148 7.49 -4.39 30.32
CA ILE A 148 6.52 -4.70 29.27
C ILE A 148 5.38 -3.67 29.23
N ALA A 149 4.99 -3.12 30.39
CA ALA A 149 3.90 -2.14 30.44
C ALA A 149 4.31 -0.84 29.72
N GLU A 150 5.54 -0.37 29.94
CA GLU A 150 6.08 0.77 29.21
C GLU A 150 6.26 0.46 27.71
N PHE A 151 6.80 -0.71 27.36
CA PHE A 151 6.93 -1.15 25.96
C PHE A 151 5.58 -1.11 25.22
N GLU A 152 4.53 -1.68 25.81
CA GLU A 152 3.19 -1.72 25.22
C GLU A 152 2.60 -0.32 25.07
N ARG A 153 2.83 0.56 26.05
CA ARG A 153 2.41 1.97 25.99
C ARG A 153 3.08 2.69 24.82
N ILE A 154 4.40 2.53 24.65
CA ILE A 154 5.15 3.13 23.53
C ILE A 154 4.66 2.56 22.19
N GLN A 155 4.47 1.24 22.12
CA GLN A 155 3.97 0.58 20.90
C GLN A 155 2.54 1.04 20.55
N ALA A 156 1.67 1.26 21.54
CA ALA A 156 0.34 1.81 21.32
C ALA A 156 0.39 3.26 20.83
N GLN A 157 1.22 4.11 21.45
CA GLN A 157 1.41 5.50 21.03
C GLN A 157 1.97 5.59 19.60
N ASN A 158 2.94 4.76 19.23
CA ASN A 158 3.50 4.74 17.88
C ASN A 158 2.53 4.14 16.85
N ARG A 159 1.72 3.13 17.21
CA ARG A 159 0.63 2.67 16.34
C ARG A 159 -0.42 3.75 16.12
N GLN A 160 -0.77 4.52 17.15
CA GLN A 160 -1.67 5.66 17.02
C GLN A 160 -1.05 6.77 16.17
N ARG A 161 0.23 7.09 16.37
CA ARG A 161 0.97 8.04 15.51
C ARG A 161 1.03 7.56 14.07
N ASN A 162 1.35 6.30 13.78
CA ASN A 162 1.41 5.80 12.40
C ASN A 162 0.03 5.75 11.74
N LYS A 163 -1.04 5.40 12.49
CA LYS A 163 -2.42 5.53 12.01
C LYS A 163 -2.82 6.99 11.82
N ALA A 164 -2.37 7.88 12.70
CA ALA A 164 -2.56 9.31 12.57
C ALA A 164 -1.79 9.84 11.37
N THR A 165 -0.53 9.44 11.10
CA THR A 165 0.28 9.79 9.93
C THR A 165 -0.33 9.24 8.64
N TRP A 166 -0.91 8.04 8.66
CA TRP A 166 -1.66 7.50 7.51
C TRP A 166 -2.95 8.30 7.24
N LYS A 167 -3.63 8.78 8.30
CA LYS A 167 -4.71 9.77 8.20
C LYS A 167 -4.19 11.19 7.93
N SER A 168 -2.96 11.53 8.31
CA SER A 168 -2.32 12.85 8.30
C SER A 168 -1.37 13.07 7.13
N GLY A 169 -1.30 12.13 6.18
CA GLY A 169 -1.16 12.50 4.77
C GLY A 169 -2.26 13.49 4.34
N LYS A 170 -3.37 13.54 5.11
CA LYS A 170 -4.31 14.67 5.21
C LYS A 170 -4.16 15.38 6.56
N LYS A 171 -3.03 16.05 6.86
CA LYS A 171 -3.16 17.27 7.67
C LYS A 171 -3.89 18.24 6.75
N ALA A 172 -5.23 18.15 6.80
CA ALA A 172 -6.11 19.03 6.08
C ALA A 172 -5.63 20.45 6.38
N ARG A 173 -5.13 21.14 5.36
CA ARG A 173 -4.97 22.59 5.47
C ARG A 173 -6.36 23.14 5.82
N PRO A 174 -6.49 24.27 6.54
CA PRO A 174 -7.82 24.84 6.84
C PRO A 174 -8.75 24.91 5.62
N ILE A 175 -8.16 25.17 4.45
CA ILE A 175 -8.83 25.15 3.14
C ILE A 175 -9.41 23.78 2.74
N ASP A 176 -8.76 22.65 3.10
CA ASP A 176 -9.26 21.31 2.81
C ASP A 176 -10.55 21.01 3.59
N SER A 177 -10.62 21.43 4.87
CA SER A 177 -11.86 21.28 5.65
C SER A 177 -13.00 22.14 5.14
N GLU A 178 -12.68 23.33 4.62
CA GLU A 178 -13.67 24.23 4.00
C GLU A 178 -14.23 23.61 2.71
N ILE A 179 -13.35 23.08 1.84
CA ILE A 179 -13.73 22.35 0.62
C ILE A 179 -14.59 21.13 0.97
N ASP A 180 -14.16 20.28 1.90
CA ASP A 180 -14.90 19.07 2.30
C ASP A 180 -16.31 19.42 2.84
N SER A 181 -16.42 20.48 3.64
CA SER A 181 -17.70 20.98 4.17
C SER A 181 -18.64 21.43 3.05
N LYS A 182 -18.12 22.23 2.10
CA LYS A 182 -18.91 22.75 0.98
C LYS A 182 -19.35 21.64 0.02
N LEU A 183 -18.48 20.64 -0.22
CA LEU A 183 -18.84 19.47 -1.03
C LEU A 183 -19.98 18.66 -0.38
N ALA A 184 -19.98 18.49 0.94
CA ALA A 184 -21.06 17.82 1.66
C ALA A 184 -22.39 18.59 1.57
N GLU A 185 -22.34 19.92 1.71
CA GLU A 185 -23.50 20.81 1.54
C GLU A 185 -24.11 20.66 0.13
N TRP A 186 -23.28 20.74 -0.91
CA TRP A 186 -23.72 20.59 -2.30
C TRP A 186 -24.24 19.20 -2.62
N GLN A 187 -23.64 18.15 -2.04
CA GLN A 187 -24.16 16.79 -2.18
C GLN A 187 -25.57 16.67 -1.59
N ALA A 188 -25.81 17.26 -0.40
CA ALA A 188 -27.14 17.28 0.23
C ALA A 188 -28.15 18.11 -0.58
N ALA A 189 -27.70 19.18 -1.23
CA ALA A 189 -28.51 20.01 -2.13
C ALA A 189 -28.76 19.37 -3.52
N GLY A 190 -28.21 18.17 -3.78
CA GLY A 190 -28.42 17.45 -5.05
C GLY A 190 -27.58 17.98 -6.21
N VAL A 191 -26.50 18.71 -5.96
CA VAL A 191 -25.56 19.14 -7.00
C VAL A 191 -24.92 17.91 -7.64
N ARG A 192 -24.93 17.89 -8.97
CA ARG A 192 -24.39 16.81 -9.80
C ARG A 192 -23.62 17.40 -10.98
N SER A 193 -22.68 16.63 -11.50
CA SER A 193 -21.94 16.94 -12.72
C SER A 193 -21.62 15.63 -13.44
N ARG A 194 -21.65 15.65 -14.77
CA ARG A 194 -21.29 14.52 -15.61
C ARG A 194 -19.81 14.63 -16.00
N PHE A 195 -19.06 13.59 -15.67
CA PHE A 195 -17.69 13.47 -16.16
C PHE A 195 -17.70 13.08 -17.65
N CYS A 196 -16.97 13.83 -18.47
CA CYS A 196 -16.84 13.58 -19.92
C CYS A 196 -15.37 13.51 -20.35
N GLY A 197 -14.43 13.42 -19.40
CA GLY A 197 -13.00 13.40 -19.69
C GLY A 197 -12.49 12.08 -20.28
N TYR A 198 -13.34 11.06 -20.42
CA TYR A 198 -13.01 9.81 -21.14
C TYR A 198 -13.38 9.87 -22.63
N ASP A 199 -14.34 10.72 -23.01
CA ASP A 199 -14.88 10.79 -24.38
C ASP A 199 -14.02 11.69 -25.28
N VAL A 200 -12.70 11.55 -25.18
CA VAL A 200 -11.73 12.44 -25.82
C VAL A 200 -10.95 11.66 -26.86
N ASP A 201 -10.89 12.20 -28.07
CA ASP A 201 -9.99 11.71 -29.08
C ASP A 201 -8.53 11.93 -28.62
N PRO A 202 -7.76 10.84 -28.40
CA PRO A 202 -6.39 10.94 -27.93
C PRO A 202 -5.47 11.70 -28.90
N GLU A 203 -5.85 11.86 -30.18
CA GLU A 203 -5.09 12.62 -31.17
C GLU A 203 -5.24 14.15 -31.01
N GLN A 204 -6.30 14.62 -30.35
CA GLN A 204 -6.53 16.06 -30.15
C GLN A 204 -5.49 16.68 -29.20
N LYS A 205 -4.78 17.71 -29.68
CA LYS A 205 -3.75 18.44 -28.92
C LYS A 205 -4.31 19.29 -27.77
N THR A 206 -5.58 19.66 -27.84
CA THR A 206 -6.28 20.50 -26.87
C THR A 206 -7.71 20.01 -26.75
N MET A 207 -8.14 19.74 -25.53
CA MET A 207 -9.56 19.49 -25.22
C MET A 207 -10.09 20.73 -24.50
N SER A 208 -11.04 21.39 -25.16
CA SER A 208 -11.85 22.45 -24.56
C SER A 208 -13.31 22.08 -24.75
N ILE A 209 -14.11 22.13 -23.68
CA ILE A 209 -15.54 21.87 -23.75
C ILE A 209 -16.34 23.06 -23.25
N SER A 210 -17.50 23.27 -23.84
CA SER A 210 -18.50 24.19 -23.31
C SER A 210 -19.24 23.53 -22.15
N SER A 211 -19.32 24.23 -21.03
CA SER A 211 -20.01 23.78 -19.82
C SER A 211 -20.78 24.94 -19.19
N ARG A 212 -21.54 24.65 -18.14
CA ARG A 212 -22.14 25.65 -17.28
C ARG A 212 -21.72 25.47 -15.83
N ILE A 213 -21.60 26.57 -15.11
CA ILE A 213 -21.41 26.54 -13.66
C ILE A 213 -22.70 26.00 -13.03
N VAL A 214 -22.58 24.95 -12.24
CA VAL A 214 -23.69 24.36 -11.46
C VAL A 214 -23.66 24.88 -10.03
N ALA A 215 -22.47 25.06 -9.48
CA ALA A 215 -22.28 25.61 -8.14
C ALA A 215 -20.94 26.36 -8.06
N PHE A 216 -20.89 27.41 -7.25
CA PHE A 216 -19.70 28.18 -6.97
C PHE A 216 -19.71 28.65 -5.52
N SER A 217 -18.56 28.68 -4.89
CA SER A 217 -18.35 29.30 -3.58
C SER A 217 -16.95 29.90 -3.53
N PRO A 218 -16.79 31.16 -3.08
CA PRO A 218 -15.47 31.67 -2.74
C PRO A 218 -14.90 30.87 -1.55
N LEU A 219 -13.58 30.86 -1.45
CA LEU A 219 -12.82 30.25 -0.37
C LEU A 219 -12.03 31.31 0.41
N THR A 220 -11.69 31.01 1.66
CA THR A 220 -11.02 31.98 2.56
C THR A 220 -9.63 32.47 2.10
N ASN A 221 -9.00 31.81 1.13
CA ASN A 221 -7.66 32.13 0.62
C ASN A 221 -7.66 32.95 -0.67
N GLY A 222 -8.83 33.36 -1.17
CA GLY A 222 -8.99 34.09 -2.42
C GLY A 222 -9.26 33.22 -3.66
N ASP A 223 -9.20 31.91 -3.50
CA ASP A 223 -9.59 30.96 -4.54
C ASP A 223 -11.11 30.75 -4.55
N GLY A 224 -11.62 30.08 -5.59
CA GLY A 224 -13.01 29.65 -5.69
C GLY A 224 -13.12 28.14 -5.80
N LEU A 225 -14.16 27.56 -5.20
CA LEU A 225 -14.57 26.19 -5.47
C LEU A 225 -15.73 26.21 -6.48
N MET A 226 -15.61 25.47 -7.57
CA MET A 226 -16.56 25.49 -8.68
C MET A 226 -16.94 24.07 -9.12
N VAL A 227 -18.22 23.84 -9.40
CA VAL A 227 -18.71 22.65 -10.10
C VAL A 227 -19.26 23.07 -11.45
N ILE A 228 -18.83 22.39 -12.51
CA ILE A 228 -19.29 22.63 -13.88
C ILE A 228 -19.92 21.36 -14.46
N ASP A 229 -20.90 21.49 -15.36
CA ASP A 229 -21.48 20.35 -16.10
C ASP A 229 -21.59 20.67 -17.61
N PRO A 230 -21.10 19.80 -18.50
CA PRO A 230 -20.24 18.63 -18.23
C PRO A 230 -18.83 19.03 -17.74
N CYS A 231 -18.12 18.13 -17.05
CA CYS A 231 -16.76 18.37 -16.53
C CYS A 231 -15.72 17.44 -17.18
N PRO A 232 -14.64 17.96 -17.80
CA PRO A 232 -13.60 17.13 -18.43
C PRO A 232 -12.47 16.74 -17.45
N PHE A 233 -12.37 17.40 -16.30
CA PHE A 233 -11.26 17.22 -15.35
C PHE A 233 -11.44 15.95 -14.53
N TYR A 234 -10.43 15.08 -14.58
CA TYR A 234 -10.31 13.90 -13.74
C TYR A 234 -9.87 14.33 -12.34
N ALA A 235 -10.70 14.01 -11.35
CA ALA A 235 -10.36 14.17 -9.95
C ALA A 235 -9.34 13.11 -9.50
N GLN A 236 -8.56 13.41 -8.46
CA GLN A 236 -7.61 12.44 -7.90
C GLN A 236 -8.30 11.12 -7.55
N GLY A 237 -7.79 10.01 -8.11
CA GLY A 237 -8.36 8.67 -7.94
C GLY A 237 -7.41 7.58 -8.45
N GLY A 238 -7.45 6.39 -7.84
CA GLY A 238 -6.65 5.24 -8.29
C GLY A 238 -5.12 5.41 -8.22
N GLY A 239 -4.62 6.38 -7.45
CA GLY A 239 -3.20 6.73 -7.42
C GLY A 239 -2.78 7.77 -8.47
N GLN A 240 -3.64 8.10 -9.43
CA GLN A 240 -3.39 9.12 -10.45
C GLN A 240 -3.63 10.53 -9.91
N GLU A 241 -2.69 11.42 -10.22
CA GLU A 241 -2.81 12.85 -9.94
C GLU A 241 -3.99 13.48 -10.69
N PRO A 242 -4.62 14.51 -10.11
CA PRO A 242 -5.69 15.24 -10.77
C PRO A 242 -5.17 15.98 -12.01
N ASP A 243 -6.11 16.28 -12.91
CA ASP A 243 -5.81 17.17 -14.02
C ASP A 243 -5.57 18.61 -13.58
N ALA A 244 -4.87 19.33 -14.43
CA ALA A 244 -4.70 20.77 -14.38
C ALA A 244 -5.21 21.38 -15.68
N GLY A 245 -5.45 22.69 -15.68
CA GLY A 245 -5.96 23.40 -16.84
C GLY A 245 -6.54 24.75 -16.47
N SER A 246 -7.56 25.19 -17.20
CA SER A 246 -8.21 26.47 -16.96
C SER A 246 -9.71 26.41 -17.25
N VAL A 247 -10.44 27.33 -16.62
CA VAL A 247 -11.85 27.60 -16.90
C VAL A 247 -11.96 29.04 -17.36
N THR A 248 -12.37 29.23 -18.61
CA THR A 248 -12.74 30.54 -19.14
C THR A 248 -14.23 30.77 -18.89
N VAL A 249 -14.57 31.86 -18.22
CA VAL A 249 -15.96 32.24 -17.96
C VAL A 249 -16.38 33.33 -18.93
N HIS A 250 -17.56 33.16 -19.52
CA HIS A 250 -18.14 34.08 -20.50
C HIS A 250 -19.26 34.88 -19.85
N GLY A 251 -18.98 36.11 -19.44
CA GLY A 251 -19.99 37.08 -19.01
C GLY A 251 -20.66 37.73 -20.22
N GLY A 252 -21.87 38.27 -20.04
CA GLY A 252 -22.55 39.03 -21.08
C GLY A 252 -21.66 40.10 -21.75
N ASN A 253 -21.98 40.41 -23.00
CA ASN A 253 -21.40 41.36 -23.96
C ASN A 253 -19.90 41.72 -24.02
N GLN A 254 -19.00 41.35 -23.09
CA GLN A 254 -17.53 41.37 -23.30
C GLN A 254 -16.63 40.92 -22.12
N SER A 255 -17.14 40.62 -20.93
CA SER A 255 -16.26 40.21 -19.81
C SER A 255 -15.87 38.73 -19.92
N ARG A 256 -14.64 38.45 -20.35
CA ARG A 256 -14.02 37.13 -20.36
C ARG A 256 -12.93 37.07 -19.30
N SER A 257 -13.09 36.20 -18.31
CA SER A 257 -12.03 35.88 -17.33
C SER A 257 -11.58 34.44 -17.52
N THR A 258 -10.28 34.16 -17.38
CA THR A 258 -9.75 32.80 -17.42
C THR A 258 -9.06 32.50 -16.11
N LEU A 259 -9.60 31.53 -15.39
CA LEU A 259 -9.13 31.12 -14.09
C LEU A 259 -8.31 29.83 -14.22
N ALA A 260 -7.15 29.78 -13.57
CA ALA A 260 -6.33 28.57 -13.54
C ALA A 260 -6.96 27.55 -12.58
N VAL A 261 -7.11 26.29 -13.01
CA VAL A 261 -7.52 25.19 -12.14
C VAL A 261 -6.30 24.70 -11.38
N THR A 262 -6.24 25.01 -10.10
CA THR A 262 -5.12 24.63 -9.22
C THR A 262 -5.30 23.22 -8.65
N ARG A 263 -6.54 22.73 -8.56
CA ARG A 263 -6.85 21.39 -8.05
C ARG A 263 -8.22 20.90 -8.55
N ALA A 264 -8.31 19.61 -8.89
CA ALA A 264 -9.57 18.90 -9.12
C ALA A 264 -9.84 17.89 -7.99
N VAL A 265 -10.99 18.00 -7.34
CA VAL A 265 -11.38 17.20 -6.16
C VAL A 265 -12.61 16.38 -6.49
N ALA A 266 -12.64 15.11 -6.08
CA ALA A 266 -13.77 14.23 -6.38
C ALA A 266 -15.03 14.70 -5.63
N ILE A 267 -16.14 14.80 -6.34
CA ILE A 267 -17.45 15.03 -5.72
C ILE A 267 -17.93 13.70 -5.14
N PRO A 268 -18.24 13.62 -3.82
CA PRO A 268 -18.71 12.38 -3.23
C PRO A 268 -19.98 11.85 -3.92
N GLY A 269 -19.97 10.57 -4.30
CA GLY A 269 -21.12 9.92 -4.96
C GLY A 269 -21.24 10.19 -6.47
N GLY A 270 -20.24 10.81 -7.11
CA GLY A 270 -20.18 10.97 -8.57
C GLY A 270 -18.77 10.78 -9.12
N GLN A 271 -18.63 10.69 -10.45
CA GLN A 271 -17.32 10.58 -11.12
C GLN A 271 -16.71 11.96 -11.45
N ALA A 272 -17.47 13.04 -11.33
CA ALA A 272 -17.05 14.39 -11.70
C ALA A 272 -16.23 15.09 -10.60
N ALA A 273 -15.47 16.10 -11.02
CA ALA A 273 -14.64 16.91 -10.16
C ALA A 273 -15.27 18.26 -9.81
N ALA A 274 -15.06 18.70 -8.57
CA ALA A 274 -15.09 20.11 -8.19
C ALA A 274 -13.69 20.72 -8.41
N LEU A 275 -13.66 21.93 -8.95
CA LEU A 275 -12.45 22.62 -9.37
C LEU A 275 -12.14 23.73 -8.37
N VAL A 276 -10.92 23.74 -7.83
CA VAL A 276 -10.38 24.90 -7.16
C VAL A 276 -9.75 25.78 -8.23
N VAL A 277 -10.24 27.02 -8.33
CA VAL A 277 -9.81 28.01 -9.31
C VAL A 277 -9.15 29.19 -8.61
N ALA A 278 -7.99 29.62 -9.12
CA ALA A 278 -7.23 30.72 -8.52
C ALA A 278 -7.88 32.09 -8.76
N ASP A 279 -7.62 33.03 -7.85
CA ASP A 279 -7.95 34.46 -7.97
C ASP A 279 -9.44 34.73 -8.30
N ALA A 280 -10.34 34.15 -7.49
CA ALA A 280 -11.78 34.15 -7.75
C ALA A 280 -12.57 35.24 -6.99
N ASP A 281 -11.89 36.09 -6.22
CA ASP A 281 -12.49 37.08 -5.31
C ASP A 281 -13.34 38.16 -6.01
N ASP A 282 -12.94 38.60 -7.20
CA ASP A 282 -13.54 39.78 -7.86
C ASP A 282 -14.68 39.44 -8.84
N GLY A 283 -15.23 38.22 -8.76
CA GLY A 283 -16.02 37.64 -9.85
C GLY A 283 -17.39 37.06 -9.50
N GLU A 284 -17.93 37.21 -8.30
CA GLU A 284 -19.10 36.42 -7.84
C GLU A 284 -20.29 36.37 -8.82
N GLN A 285 -20.66 37.49 -9.46
CA GLN A 285 -21.73 37.50 -10.47
C GLN A 285 -21.34 36.77 -11.77
N LEU A 286 -20.09 36.86 -12.18
CA LEU A 286 -19.54 36.14 -13.33
C LEU A 286 -19.42 34.64 -13.03
N LEU A 287 -19.14 34.28 -11.79
CA LEU A 287 -18.95 32.91 -11.32
C LEU A 287 -20.23 32.27 -10.79
N ALA A 288 -21.36 32.96 -10.85
CA ALA A 288 -22.66 32.46 -10.44
C ALA A 288 -23.10 31.24 -11.25
N ALA A 289 -23.87 30.37 -10.60
CA ALA A 289 -24.49 29.21 -11.25
C ALA A 289 -25.35 29.65 -12.46
N GLY A 290 -25.31 28.85 -13.53
CA GLY A 290 -26.00 29.10 -14.80
C GLY A 290 -25.11 29.74 -15.89
N ASN A 291 -24.03 30.43 -15.50
CA ASN A 291 -23.13 31.08 -16.45
C ASN A 291 -22.36 30.06 -17.30
N ALA A 292 -22.15 30.43 -18.57
CA ALA A 292 -21.45 29.60 -19.53
C ALA A 292 -19.94 29.70 -19.34
N VAL A 293 -19.26 28.56 -19.43
CA VAL A 293 -17.81 28.45 -19.32
C VAL A 293 -17.24 27.58 -20.44
N THR A 294 -15.96 27.77 -20.72
CA THR A 294 -15.15 26.86 -21.51
C THR A 294 -14.08 26.26 -20.60
N ALA A 295 -14.20 24.97 -20.33
CA ALA A 295 -13.23 24.20 -19.55
C ALA A 295 -12.15 23.62 -20.48
N SER A 296 -10.88 23.89 -20.19
CA SER A 296 -9.74 23.41 -20.99
C SER A 296 -8.77 22.64 -20.11
N ILE A 297 -8.44 21.40 -20.49
CA ILE A 297 -7.50 20.55 -19.74
C ILE A 297 -6.10 20.57 -20.37
N ASP A 298 -5.07 20.45 -19.52
CA ASP A 298 -3.70 20.21 -19.98
C ASP A 298 -3.56 18.78 -20.52
N MET A 299 -3.66 18.65 -21.85
CA MET A 299 -3.56 17.37 -22.54
C MET A 299 -2.19 16.72 -22.43
N ALA A 300 -1.11 17.49 -22.29
CA ALA A 300 0.23 16.92 -22.12
C ALA A 300 0.34 16.23 -20.77
N ARG A 301 -0.13 16.90 -19.69
CA ARG A 301 -0.23 16.30 -18.36
C ARG A 301 -1.12 15.06 -18.35
N ARG A 302 -2.32 15.15 -18.95
CA ARG A 302 -3.27 14.03 -19.04
C ARG A 302 -2.65 12.82 -19.74
N ARG A 303 -2.04 13.02 -20.91
CA ARG A 303 -1.38 11.96 -21.68
C ARG A 303 -0.26 11.32 -20.89
N GLY A 304 0.60 12.12 -20.24
CA GLY A 304 1.64 11.61 -19.36
C GLY A 304 1.08 10.74 -18.23
N CYS A 305 0.01 11.18 -17.57
CA CYS A 305 -0.65 10.38 -16.54
C CYS A 305 -1.25 9.08 -17.11
N ALA A 306 -1.90 9.11 -18.28
CA ALA A 306 -2.50 7.94 -18.91
C ALA A 306 -1.45 6.87 -19.30
N VAL A 307 -0.30 7.30 -19.84
CA VAL A 307 0.83 6.41 -20.15
C VAL A 307 1.33 5.72 -18.88
N HIS A 308 1.59 6.48 -17.82
CA HIS A 308 2.08 5.93 -16.56
C HIS A 308 1.02 5.10 -15.81
N HIS A 309 -0.26 5.41 -15.98
CA HIS A 309 -1.35 4.57 -15.47
C HIS A 309 -1.33 3.20 -16.17
N THR A 310 -1.30 3.18 -17.49
CA THR A 310 -1.23 1.93 -18.28
C THR A 310 0.04 1.15 -17.92
N ALA A 311 1.18 1.82 -17.82
CA ALA A 311 2.43 1.20 -17.38
C ALA A 311 2.35 0.60 -15.96
N THR A 312 1.50 1.14 -15.08
CA THR A 312 1.26 0.57 -13.75
C THR A 312 0.58 -0.81 -13.85
N HIS A 313 -0.43 -0.96 -14.72
CA HIS A 313 -1.08 -2.25 -14.99
C HIS A 313 -0.09 -3.26 -15.58
N LEU A 314 0.71 -2.84 -16.55
CA LEU A 314 1.74 -3.70 -17.15
C LEU A 314 2.79 -4.14 -16.14
N LEU A 315 3.26 -3.20 -15.29
CA LEU A 315 4.22 -3.49 -14.23
C LEU A 315 3.65 -4.48 -13.22
N HIS A 316 2.38 -4.33 -12.84
CA HIS A 316 1.75 -5.25 -11.90
C HIS A 316 1.60 -6.67 -12.51
N ALA A 317 1.17 -6.78 -13.76
CA ALA A 317 1.10 -8.06 -14.47
C ALA A 317 2.49 -8.74 -14.57
N ALA A 318 3.52 -7.99 -14.97
CA ALA A 318 4.88 -8.49 -15.08
C ALA A 318 5.45 -8.95 -13.72
N LEU A 319 5.22 -8.19 -12.64
CA LEU A 319 5.62 -8.57 -11.29
C LEU A 319 4.95 -9.88 -10.86
N ARG A 320 3.66 -10.06 -11.16
CA ARG A 320 2.94 -11.31 -10.86
C ARG A 320 3.45 -12.49 -11.68
N GLN A 321 3.87 -12.26 -12.92
CA GLN A 321 4.46 -13.32 -13.76
C GLN A 321 5.85 -13.75 -13.26
N VAL A 322 6.66 -12.80 -12.78
CA VAL A 322 8.04 -13.08 -12.32
C VAL A 322 8.09 -13.58 -10.88
N LEU A 323 7.28 -13.03 -9.99
CA LEU A 323 7.29 -13.32 -8.54
C LEU A 323 6.14 -14.23 -8.11
N GLY A 324 5.18 -14.51 -8.99
CA GLY A 324 3.97 -15.26 -8.70
C GLY A 324 2.83 -14.37 -8.16
N ALA A 325 1.67 -15.00 -7.95
CA ALA A 325 0.42 -14.32 -7.60
C ALA A 325 0.41 -13.56 -6.25
N ASN A 326 1.48 -13.67 -5.45
CA ASN A 326 1.62 -13.01 -4.15
C ASN A 326 2.20 -11.59 -4.25
N ALA A 327 2.71 -11.17 -5.42
CA ALA A 327 3.00 -9.77 -5.68
C ALA A 327 1.68 -9.02 -5.79
N ARG A 328 1.24 -8.42 -4.67
CA ARG A 328 0.02 -7.61 -4.59
C ARG A 328 0.40 -6.14 -4.44
N GLN A 329 -0.37 -5.27 -5.07
CA GLN A 329 -0.23 -3.84 -4.89
C GLN A 329 -0.45 -3.45 -3.41
N ALA A 330 0.51 -2.71 -2.86
CA ALA A 330 0.44 -2.07 -1.55
C ALA A 330 0.25 -0.55 -1.65
N GLY A 331 0.58 0.05 -2.80
CA GLY A 331 0.45 1.49 -3.05
C GLY A 331 0.74 1.83 -4.51
N SER A 332 0.18 2.93 -5.00
CA SER A 332 0.47 3.47 -6.34
C SER A 332 0.40 4.99 -6.33
N LEU A 333 1.29 5.61 -7.09
CA LEU A 333 1.31 7.03 -7.41
C LEU A 333 1.63 7.18 -8.90
N VAL A 334 0.75 7.86 -9.63
CA VAL A 334 0.87 8.08 -11.08
C VAL A 334 0.87 9.58 -11.34
N ARG A 335 1.94 10.06 -12.00
CA ARG A 335 2.17 11.45 -12.38
C ARG A 335 2.41 11.55 -13.88
N ALA A 336 2.38 12.77 -14.40
CA ALA A 336 2.68 13.01 -15.81
C ALA A 336 4.11 12.61 -16.21
N ASN A 337 5.06 12.67 -15.26
CA ASN A 337 6.49 12.44 -15.48
C ASN A 337 7.03 11.17 -14.80
N GLY A 338 6.16 10.28 -14.31
CA GLY A 338 6.59 9.03 -13.70
C GLY A 338 5.51 8.33 -12.90
N LEU A 339 5.84 7.13 -12.44
CA LEU A 339 5.02 6.36 -11.50
C LEU A 339 5.86 5.80 -10.35
N ARG A 340 5.20 5.51 -9.23
CA ARG A 340 5.71 4.68 -8.14
C ARG A 340 4.71 3.55 -7.90
N PHE A 341 5.18 2.33 -7.84
CA PHE A 341 4.37 1.16 -7.55
C PHE A 341 4.97 0.39 -6.37
N ASP A 342 4.22 0.34 -5.27
CA ASP A 342 4.63 -0.36 -4.05
C ASP A 342 3.94 -1.74 -4.06
N PHE A 343 4.68 -2.82 -3.86
CA PHE A 343 4.15 -4.19 -3.88
C PHE A 343 4.72 -5.07 -2.76
N THR A 344 4.00 -6.14 -2.41
CA THR A 344 4.44 -7.09 -1.39
C THR A 344 5.40 -8.13 -1.96
N SER A 345 6.60 -8.24 -1.39
CA SER A 345 7.58 -9.27 -1.71
C SER A 345 8.32 -9.73 -0.44
N PRO A 346 8.63 -11.03 -0.28
CA PRO A 346 9.40 -11.52 0.87
C PRO A 346 10.86 -11.05 0.87
N ALA A 347 11.40 -10.69 -0.29
CA ALA A 347 12.76 -10.21 -0.46
C ALA A 347 12.84 -9.13 -1.56
N ALA A 348 13.96 -8.40 -1.59
CA ALA A 348 14.26 -7.50 -2.70
C ALA A 348 14.38 -8.28 -4.01
N LEU A 349 14.00 -7.64 -5.12
CA LEU A 349 14.17 -8.19 -6.47
C LEU A 349 15.67 -8.42 -6.75
N THR A 350 16.01 -9.58 -7.30
CA THR A 350 17.35 -9.81 -7.85
C THR A 350 17.54 -9.00 -9.13
N ALA A 351 18.79 -8.79 -9.55
CA ALA A 351 19.09 -8.10 -10.81
C ALA A 351 18.47 -8.81 -12.03
N ASP A 352 18.41 -10.16 -12.01
CA ASP A 352 17.77 -10.94 -13.07
C ASP A 352 16.25 -10.77 -13.08
N GLN A 353 15.61 -10.78 -11.91
CA GLN A 353 14.17 -10.55 -11.80
C GLN A 353 13.80 -9.14 -12.27
N LEU A 354 14.60 -8.13 -11.88
CA LEU A 354 14.39 -6.75 -12.29
C LEU A 354 14.46 -6.61 -13.83
N ARG A 355 15.51 -7.16 -14.45
CA ARG A 355 15.65 -7.19 -15.91
C ARG A 355 14.48 -7.90 -16.60
N LYS A 356 14.00 -9.01 -16.03
CA LYS A 356 12.88 -9.76 -16.60
C LYS A 356 11.57 -8.97 -16.52
N VAL A 357 11.31 -8.29 -15.40
CA VAL A 357 10.14 -7.40 -15.26
C VAL A 357 10.21 -6.27 -16.28
N GLU A 358 11.35 -5.58 -16.38
CA GLU A 358 11.56 -4.51 -17.36
C GLU A 358 11.34 -4.99 -18.79
N GLN A 359 11.89 -6.15 -19.16
CA GLN A 359 11.72 -6.74 -20.48
C GLN A 359 10.25 -7.06 -20.78
N LEU A 360 9.51 -7.66 -19.83
CA LEU A 360 8.09 -7.98 -20.02
C LEU A 360 7.24 -6.73 -20.25
N VAL A 361 7.47 -5.68 -19.46
CA VAL A 361 6.75 -4.40 -19.61
C VAL A 361 7.06 -3.78 -20.98
N ASN A 362 8.34 -3.71 -21.37
CA ASN A 362 8.74 -3.11 -22.64
C ASN A 362 8.26 -3.92 -23.86
N CYS A 363 8.36 -5.25 -23.82
CA CYS A 363 7.84 -6.11 -24.89
C CYS A 363 6.34 -5.93 -25.06
N THR A 364 5.61 -5.83 -23.94
CA THR A 364 4.16 -5.61 -23.97
C THR A 364 3.80 -4.24 -24.53
N ALA A 365 4.52 -3.20 -24.10
CA ALA A 365 4.32 -1.85 -24.61
C ALA A 365 4.60 -1.76 -26.13
N LEU A 366 5.62 -2.48 -26.62
CA LEU A 366 5.96 -2.54 -28.04
C LEU A 366 5.00 -3.39 -28.89
N ALA A 367 4.26 -4.31 -28.27
CA ALA A 367 3.24 -5.09 -28.96
C ALA A 367 2.02 -4.25 -29.35
N ASP A 368 1.83 -3.08 -28.72
CA ASP A 368 0.75 -2.13 -29.00
C ASP A 368 -0.65 -2.78 -28.92
N GLU A 369 -0.81 -3.67 -27.93
CA GLU A 369 -2.07 -4.36 -27.68
C GLU A 369 -3.18 -3.39 -27.27
N GLN A 370 -4.40 -3.67 -27.71
CA GLN A 370 -5.54 -2.79 -27.46
C GLN A 370 -5.88 -2.70 -25.97
N VAL A 371 -5.98 -1.47 -25.46
CA VAL A 371 -6.55 -1.18 -24.14
C VAL A 371 -8.07 -1.08 -24.25
N VAL A 372 -8.79 -1.92 -23.51
CA VAL A 372 -10.25 -1.99 -23.52
C VAL A 372 -10.80 -1.60 -22.16
N THR A 373 -11.77 -0.68 -22.14
CA THR A 373 -12.50 -0.32 -20.92
C THR A 373 -13.96 -0.69 -21.02
N THR A 374 -14.48 -1.38 -20.02
CA THR A 374 -15.89 -1.83 -19.99
C THR A 374 -16.49 -1.56 -18.62
N GLU A 375 -17.72 -1.08 -18.59
CA GLU A 375 -18.51 -0.99 -17.35
C GLU A 375 -19.34 -2.26 -17.18
N MET A 376 -19.26 -2.88 -16.00
CA MET A 376 -20.03 -4.07 -15.66
C MET A 376 -20.23 -4.19 -14.16
N THR A 377 -21.00 -5.19 -13.71
CA THR A 377 -21.18 -5.48 -12.29
C THR A 377 -19.89 -6.05 -11.67
N LEU A 378 -19.70 -5.88 -10.36
CA LEU A 378 -18.52 -6.40 -9.66
C LEU A 378 -18.36 -7.92 -9.81
N ASP A 379 -19.48 -8.65 -9.79
CA ASP A 379 -19.49 -10.11 -9.93
C ASP A 379 -19.15 -10.56 -11.35
N ALA A 380 -19.63 -9.84 -12.38
CA ALA A 380 -19.25 -10.09 -13.76
C ALA A 380 -17.75 -9.86 -13.98
N ALA A 381 -17.20 -8.79 -13.41
CA ALA A 381 -15.78 -8.49 -13.49
C ALA A 381 -14.91 -9.58 -12.83
N ARG A 382 -15.28 -10.02 -11.61
CA ARG A 382 -14.61 -11.12 -10.90
C ARG A 382 -14.65 -12.43 -11.69
N SER A 383 -15.79 -12.73 -12.30
CA SER A 383 -15.97 -13.94 -13.13
C SER A 383 -15.07 -13.94 -14.38
N ARG A 384 -14.71 -12.75 -14.88
CA ARG A 384 -13.75 -12.58 -15.97
C ARG A 384 -12.28 -12.59 -15.52
N GLY A 385 -12.02 -12.79 -14.22
CA GLY A 385 -10.68 -12.80 -13.66
C GLY A 385 -10.11 -11.42 -13.34
N ALA A 386 -10.95 -10.36 -13.30
CA ALA A 386 -10.49 -9.02 -12.96
C ALA A 386 -9.95 -8.96 -11.53
N LEU A 387 -8.76 -8.41 -11.36
CA LEU A 387 -8.13 -8.23 -10.06
C LEU A 387 -8.76 -7.03 -9.33
N ALA A 388 -9.49 -7.34 -8.26
CA ALA A 388 -9.99 -6.33 -7.33
C ALA A 388 -8.93 -6.07 -6.25
N LEU A 389 -8.13 -5.02 -6.39
CA LEU A 389 -7.00 -4.75 -5.50
C LEU A 389 -7.43 -4.18 -4.15
N PHE A 390 -8.57 -3.48 -4.12
CA PHE A 390 -9.12 -2.85 -2.92
C PHE A 390 -10.60 -3.18 -2.75
N GLY A 391 -10.91 -4.41 -2.32
CA GLY A 391 -12.28 -4.94 -2.25
C GLY A 391 -13.32 -4.08 -1.52
N GLU A 392 -12.91 -3.23 -0.58
CA GLU A 392 -13.81 -2.34 0.20
C GLU A 392 -14.20 -1.04 -0.53
N LYS A 393 -13.58 -0.71 -1.67
CA LYS A 393 -13.76 0.58 -2.37
C LYS A 393 -14.68 0.54 -3.59
N TYR A 394 -15.12 -0.64 -4.02
CA TYR A 394 -15.89 -0.79 -5.26
C TYR A 394 -17.39 -0.84 -4.98
N SER A 395 -18.18 -0.11 -5.78
CA SER A 395 -19.63 -0.27 -5.81
C SER A 395 -19.99 -1.66 -6.34
N SER A 396 -21.01 -2.30 -5.76
CA SER A 396 -21.51 -3.59 -6.26
C SER A 396 -22.24 -3.47 -7.59
N GLU A 397 -22.81 -2.30 -7.88
CA GLU A 397 -23.71 -2.11 -9.03
C GLU A 397 -22.94 -1.92 -10.34
N ASN A 398 -21.97 -1.01 -10.38
CA ASN A 398 -21.17 -0.73 -11.57
C ASN A 398 -19.70 -0.50 -11.19
N VAL A 399 -18.81 -1.24 -11.84
CA VAL A 399 -17.36 -1.05 -11.80
C VAL A 399 -16.83 -0.88 -13.22
N ARG A 400 -15.84 -0.01 -13.37
CA ARG A 400 -15.11 0.15 -14.63
C ARG A 400 -13.93 -0.80 -14.62
N VAL A 401 -13.92 -1.75 -15.54
CA VAL A 401 -12.82 -2.68 -15.74
C VAL A 401 -11.90 -2.11 -16.83
N VAL A 402 -10.62 -1.99 -16.53
CA VAL A 402 -9.58 -1.64 -17.50
C VAL A 402 -8.77 -2.89 -17.79
N GLY A 403 -8.65 -3.25 -19.07
CA GLY A 403 -7.92 -4.42 -19.51
C GLY A 403 -6.94 -4.10 -20.64
N VAL A 404 -5.80 -4.75 -20.59
CA VAL A 404 -4.90 -4.91 -21.74
C VAL A 404 -5.03 -6.36 -22.16
N THR A 405 -5.47 -6.60 -23.40
CA THR A 405 -5.87 -7.93 -23.91
C THR A 405 -4.81 -8.98 -23.55
N ASP A 406 -5.25 -10.09 -22.96
CA ASP A 406 -4.43 -11.23 -22.52
C ASP A 406 -3.28 -10.94 -21.53
N ILE A 407 -3.19 -9.73 -20.99
CA ILE A 407 -2.08 -9.29 -20.11
C ILE A 407 -2.57 -8.91 -18.72
N SER A 408 -3.52 -7.98 -18.64
CA SER A 408 -4.00 -7.43 -17.37
C SER A 408 -5.49 -7.13 -17.44
N LEU A 409 -6.17 -7.30 -16.30
CA LEU A 409 -7.58 -6.98 -16.13
C LEU A 409 -7.79 -6.52 -14.69
N GLU A 410 -8.05 -5.23 -14.48
CA GLU A 410 -8.12 -4.62 -13.15
C GLU A 410 -9.34 -3.69 -13.00
N LEU A 411 -9.70 -3.40 -11.74
CA LEU A 411 -10.84 -2.58 -11.32
C LEU A 411 -10.47 -1.20 -10.79
#